data_AF-A0A1H0XRB2-F1
#
_entry.id   AF-A0A1H0XRB2-F1
#
_cell.length_a   1.000
_cell.length_b   1.000
_cell.length_c   1.000
_cell.angle_alpha   90.00
_cell.angle_beta   90.00
_cell.angle_gamma   90.00
#
_symmetry.space_group_name_H-M   'P 1'
#
loop_
_entity.id
_entity.type
_entity.pdbx_description
1 polymer ?
#
loop_
_entity_poly.entity_id
_entity_poly.type
_entity_poly.pdbx_seq_one_letter_code
_entity_poly.pdbx_strand_id
1 'polypeptide(L)'
;MPNRLLRVNAYTTFDMLDAEAVGHDFTDEAFAVLNVTAPRENPDHVKLELELDNSQLENLPAHAERVTLSAAEARTLASELEKYANRVEAAQSDD
;
A
#
# COMPACT_ATOMS: atom_id res chain seq x y z
N MET A 1 14.51 -6.98 -3.58
CA MET A 1 14.67 -5.63 -2.99
C MET A 1 16.00 -5.38 -2.27
N PRO A 2 17.14 -5.28 -2.99
CA PRO A 2 18.31 -4.54 -2.49
C PRO A 2 17.96 -3.04 -2.36
N ASN A 3 18.44 -2.37 -1.30
CA ASN A 3 18.18 -0.93 -1.02
C ASN A 3 16.75 -0.56 -0.58
N ARG A 4 16.05 -1.46 0.12
CA ARG A 4 14.70 -1.20 0.64
C ARG A 4 14.65 -0.02 1.61
N LEU A 5 13.65 0.83 1.46
CA LEU A 5 13.40 2.04 2.25
C LEU A 5 12.45 1.79 3.43
N LEU A 6 11.48 0.88 3.28
CA LEU A 6 10.55 0.46 4.33
C LEU A 6 11.09 -0.73 5.11
N ARG A 7 10.84 -0.72 6.42
CA ARG A 7 11.20 -1.82 7.32
C ARG A 7 10.10 -2.88 7.34
N VAL A 8 10.34 -4.00 6.64
CA VAL A 8 9.48 -5.19 6.71
C VAL A 8 9.74 -5.99 7.98
N ASN A 9 8.68 -6.45 8.63
CA ASN A 9 8.74 -7.32 9.80
C ASN A 9 7.44 -8.13 9.92
N ALA A 10 7.34 -8.99 10.95
CA ALA A 10 6.18 -9.86 11.17
C ALA A 10 4.84 -9.12 11.41
N TYR A 11 4.86 -7.80 11.61
CA TYR A 11 3.67 -6.97 11.78
C TYR A 11 3.37 -6.09 10.54
N THR A 12 4.10 -6.28 9.44
CA THR A 12 3.78 -5.61 8.17
C THR A 12 2.43 -6.10 7.67
N THR A 13 1.54 -5.18 7.26
CA THR A 13 0.18 -5.54 6.82
C THR A 13 0.19 -6.46 5.61
N PHE A 14 0.90 -6.08 4.54
CA PHE A 14 1.16 -6.92 3.38
C PHE A 14 2.64 -6.79 3.00
N ASP A 15 3.38 -7.89 3.09
CA ASP A 15 4.79 -7.95 2.72
C ASP A 15 5.00 -8.29 1.23
N MET A 16 3.92 -8.64 0.53
CA MET A 16 3.88 -8.88 -0.91
C MET A 16 2.49 -8.61 -1.48
N LEU A 17 2.37 -7.65 -2.39
CA LEU A 17 1.22 -7.38 -3.26
C LEU A 17 1.72 -7.15 -4.69
N ASP A 18 0.88 -7.43 -5.68
CA ASP A 18 1.10 -6.91 -7.03
C ASP A 18 0.76 -5.41 -7.03
N ALA A 19 1.62 -4.60 -7.65
CA ALA A 19 1.45 -3.16 -7.75
C ALA A 19 2.00 -2.62 -9.06
N GLU A 20 1.51 -1.43 -9.42
CA GLU A 20 1.93 -0.71 -10.61
C GLU A 20 2.29 0.73 -10.26
N ALA A 21 3.37 1.22 -10.85
CA ALA A 21 3.66 2.65 -10.89
C ALA A 21 3.33 3.19 -12.29
N VAL A 22 2.34 4.07 -12.36
CA VAL A 22 1.86 4.66 -13.61
C VAL A 22 2.35 6.10 -13.74
N GLY A 23 3.19 6.34 -14.74
CA GLY A 23 3.61 7.68 -15.16
C GLY A 23 2.84 8.16 -16.39
N HIS A 24 3.20 9.33 -16.92
CA HIS A 24 2.58 9.87 -18.14
C HIS A 24 2.85 8.97 -19.36
N ASP A 25 4.08 8.43 -19.45
CA ASP A 25 4.60 7.69 -20.61
C ASP A 25 5.05 6.26 -20.26
N PHE A 26 4.79 5.78 -19.03
CA PHE A 26 5.23 4.45 -18.60
C PHE A 26 4.25 3.81 -17.61
N THR A 27 4.33 2.48 -17.51
CA THR A 27 3.75 1.68 -16.44
C THR A 27 4.77 0.62 -16.07
N ASP A 28 5.20 0.63 -14.81
CA ASP A 28 6.11 -0.38 -14.27
C ASP A 28 5.31 -1.27 -13.31
N GLU A 29 5.31 -2.57 -13.56
CA GLU A 29 4.72 -3.58 -12.67
C GLU A 29 5.80 -4.13 -11.73
N ALA A 30 5.52 -4.19 -10.44
CA ALA A 30 6.44 -4.76 -9.46
C ALA A 30 5.69 -5.31 -8.25
N PHE A 31 6.35 -6.22 -7.52
CA PHE A 31 5.88 -6.56 -6.19
C PHE A 31 6.06 -5.38 -5.25
N ALA A 32 5.12 -5.21 -4.33
CA ALA A 32 5.14 -4.13 -3.35
C ALA A 32 4.90 -4.60 -1.92
N VAL A 33 5.37 -3.78 -1.00
CA VAL A 33 5.02 -3.83 0.42
C VAL A 33 4.01 -2.72 0.68
N LEU A 34 2.89 -3.05 1.34
CA LEU A 34 1.90 -2.08 1.82
C LEU A 34 1.72 -2.24 3.32
N ASN A 35 1.93 -1.16 4.07
CA ASN A 35 1.95 -1.23 5.52
C ASN A 35 1.11 -0.13 6.17
N VAL A 36 0.32 -0.50 7.17
CA VAL A 36 -0.47 0.42 7.99
C VAL A 36 0.01 0.35 9.44
N THR A 37 0.38 1.50 10.00
CA THR A 37 0.87 1.59 11.39
C THR A 37 0.37 2.86 12.08
N ALA A 38 0.56 2.95 13.39
CA ALA A 38 0.43 4.18 14.18
C ALA A 38 1.63 4.30 15.14
N PRO A 39 1.96 5.50 15.64
CA PRO A 39 2.98 5.65 16.67
C PRO A 39 2.70 4.77 17.89
N ARG A 40 3.76 4.16 18.47
CA ARG A 40 3.62 3.26 19.62
C ARG A 40 3.22 3.99 20.91
N GLU A 41 3.72 5.21 21.09
CA GLU A 41 3.45 6.06 22.25
C GLU A 41 2.64 7.27 21.80
N ASN A 42 1.54 7.57 22.49
CA ASN A 42 0.64 8.70 22.20
C ASN A 42 0.25 8.82 20.71
N PRO A 43 -0.44 7.83 20.13
CA PRO A 43 -0.79 7.83 18.71
C PRO A 43 -1.69 9.02 18.34
N ASP A 44 -1.25 9.79 17.34
CA ASP A 44 -1.94 10.98 16.82
C ASP A 44 -2.29 10.87 15.33
N HIS A 45 -1.76 9.86 14.63
CA HIS A 45 -2.05 9.58 13.22
C HIS A 45 -1.94 8.09 12.89
N VAL A 46 -2.53 7.73 11.75
CA VAL A 46 -2.28 6.47 11.04
C VAL A 46 -1.34 6.76 9.89
N LYS A 47 -0.33 5.90 9.69
CA LYS A 47 0.62 5.97 8.60
C LYS A 47 0.38 4.81 7.64
N LEU A 48 0.11 5.13 6.39
CA LEU A 48 0.05 4.19 5.27
C LEU A 48 1.33 4.35 4.44
N GLU A 49 2.05 3.26 4.20
CA GLU A 49 3.30 3.28 3.43
C GLU A 49 3.25 2.22 2.32
N LEU A 50 3.68 2.61 1.12
CA LEU A 50 3.82 1.74 -0.05
C LEU A 50 5.28 1.80 -0.55
N GLU A 51 5.84 0.67 -0.93
CA GLU A 51 7.12 0.61 -1.62
C GLU A 51 7.10 -0.52 -2.64
N LEU A 52 7.43 -0.20 -3.90
CA LEU A 52 7.60 -1.17 -4.98
C LEU A 52 9.04 -1.72 -4.97
N ASP A 53 9.23 -2.99 -5.38
CA ASP A 53 10.56 -3.59 -5.52
C ASP A 53 11.33 -2.87 -6.63
N ASN A 54 12.23 -1.98 -6.21
CA ASN A 54 13.05 -1.19 -7.11
C ASN A 54 13.95 -2.01 -8.04
N SER A 55 14.12 -3.32 -7.82
CA SER A 55 14.83 -4.19 -8.78
C SER A 55 13.99 -4.63 -9.97
N GLN A 56 12.67 -4.38 -9.93
CA GLN A 56 11.71 -4.65 -11.00
C GLN A 56 11.23 -3.37 -11.70
N LEU A 57 11.70 -2.20 -11.27
CA LEU A 57 11.36 -0.92 -11.87
C LEU A 57 12.41 -0.52 -12.92
N GLU A 58 11.95 0.01 -14.04
CA GLU A 58 12.79 0.50 -15.13
C GLU A 58 12.86 2.02 -15.13
N ASN A 59 11.74 2.68 -14.83
CA ASN A 59 11.55 4.11 -15.05
C ASN A 59 11.66 4.93 -13.76
N LEU A 60 11.44 4.32 -12.60
CA LEU A 60 11.49 5.00 -11.31
C LEU A 60 12.73 4.63 -10.49
N PRO A 61 13.41 5.61 -9.86
CA PRO A 61 14.41 5.31 -8.85
C PRO A 61 13.75 4.62 -7.65
N ALA A 62 14.55 3.99 -6.78
CA ALA A 62 14.04 3.43 -5.53
C ALA A 62 13.29 4.51 -4.72
N HIS A 63 12.02 4.26 -4.44
CA HIS A 63 11.11 5.21 -3.81
C HIS A 63 10.12 4.49 -2.89
N ALA A 64 9.50 5.26 -2.00
CA ALA A 64 8.43 4.79 -1.14
C ALA A 64 7.49 5.95 -0.82
N GLU A 65 6.20 5.71 -0.91
CA GLU A 65 5.14 6.66 -0.60
C GLU A 65 4.78 6.53 0.87
N ARG A 66 4.54 7.67 1.51
CA ARG A 66 4.03 7.73 2.88
C ARG A 66 2.87 8.70 2.94
N VAL A 67 1.76 8.23 3.49
CA VAL A 67 0.55 9.02 3.72
C VAL A 67 0.28 9.04 5.22
N THR A 68 0.10 10.25 5.76
CA THR A 68 -0.32 10.48 7.14
C THR A 68 -1.81 10.79 7.14
N LEU A 69 -2.57 9.98 7.87
CA LEU A 69 -4.02 10.09 7.99
C LEU A 69 -4.40 10.36 9.44
N SER A 70 -5.37 11.23 9.66
CA SER A 70 -6.08 11.28 10.93
C SER A 70 -6.87 9.97 11.14
N ALA A 71 -7.26 9.71 12.39
CA ALA A 71 -8.11 8.56 12.71
C ALA A 71 -9.48 8.60 12.00
N ALA A 72 -9.97 9.78 11.61
CA ALA A 72 -11.21 9.91 10.85
C ALA A 72 -11.01 9.52 9.38
N GLU A 73 -9.97 10.05 8.73
CA GLU A 73 -9.64 9.74 7.34
C GLU A 73 -9.32 8.25 7.15
N ALA A 74 -8.60 7.64 8.09
CA ALA A 74 -8.31 6.21 8.06
C ALA A 74 -9.58 5.35 8.10
N ARG A 75 -10.59 5.73 8.90
CA ARG A 75 -11.88 5.02 8.95
C ARG A 75 -12.68 5.19 7.65
N THR A 76 -12.63 6.38 7.06
CA THR A 76 -13.23 6.62 5.74
C THR A 76 -12.61 5.73 4.68
N LEU A 77 -11.27 5.65 4.63
CA LEU A 77 -10.56 4.78 3.69
C LEU A 77 -10.93 3.30 3.90
N ALA A 78 -10.96 2.83 5.16
CA ALA A 78 -11.36 1.46 5.48
C ALA A 78 -12.80 1.15 4.99
N SER A 79 -13.75 2.06 5.21
CA SER A 79 -15.12 1.89 4.74
C SER A 79 -15.23 1.81 3.20
N GLU A 80 -14.43 2.58 2.46
CA GLU A 80 -14.44 2.47 1.00
C GLU A 80 -13.81 1.15 0.54
N LEU A 81 -12.72 0.70 1.19
CA LEU A 81 -12.11 -0.61 0.90
C LEU A 81 -13.11 -1.76 1.10
N GLU A 82 -13.82 -1.81 2.23
CA GLU A 82 -14.84 -2.83 2.51
C GLU A 82 -15.97 -2.81 1.46
N LYS A 83 -16.47 -1.62 1.13
CA LYS A 83 -17.52 -1.44 0.12
C LYS A 83 -17.11 -1.98 -1.25
N TYR A 84 -15.88 -1.71 -1.70
CA TYR A 84 -15.41 -2.21 -2.99
C TYR A 84 -15.07 -3.70 -2.96
N ALA A 85 -14.58 -4.24 -1.83
CA ALA A 85 -14.40 -5.68 -1.66
C ALA A 85 -15.73 -6.43 -1.78
N ASN A 86 -16.77 -5.98 -1.07
CA ASN A 86 -18.12 -6.57 -1.16
C ASN A 86 -18.66 -6.55 -2.59
N ARG A 87 -18.36 -5.50 -3.37
CA ARG A 87 -18.78 -5.41 -4.77
C ARG A 87 -18.08 -6.45 -5.65
N VAL A 88 -16.79 -6.71 -5.41
CA VAL A 88 -16.03 -7.76 -6.14
C VAL A 88 -16.59 -9.14 -5.80
N GLU A 89 -16.82 -9.43 -4.52
CA GLU A 89 -17.35 -10.72 -4.06
C GLU A 89 -18.76 -10.99 -4.62
N ALA A 90 -19.63 -9.99 -4.63
CA ALA A 90 -20.96 -10.11 -5.22
C ALA A 90 -20.89 -10.44 -6.71
N ALA A 91 -20.00 -9.78 -7.47
CA ALA A 91 -19.83 -10.04 -8.90
C ALA A 91 -19.27 -11.44 -9.20
N GLN A 92 -18.50 -12.03 -8.28
CA GLN A 92 -17.96 -13.39 -8.42
C GLN A 92 -18.92 -14.49 -7.93
N SER A 93 -19.92 -14.14 -7.12
CA SER A 93 -20.91 -15.09 -6.58
C SER A 93 -22.11 -15.29 -7.50
N ASP A 94 -22.29 -14.40 -8.49
CA ASP A 94 -23.34 -14.46 -9.50
C ASP A 94 -22.95 -15.30 -10.74
N ASP A 95 -21.76 -15.90 -10.74
CA ASP A 95 -21.20 -16.85 -11.73
C ASP A 95 -21.20 -18.30 -11.18
#